data_AF-A0A921HXW4-F1
#
_entry.id   AF-A0A921HXW4-F1
#
_cell.length_a   1.000
_cell.length_b   1.000
_cell.length_c   1.000
_cell.angle_alpha   90.00
_cell.angle_beta   90.00
_cell.angle_gamma   90.00
#
_symmetry.space_group_name_H-M   'P 1'
#
loop_
_entity.id
_entity.type
_entity.pdbx_description
1 polymer ?
#
loop_
_entity_poly.entity_id
_entity_poly.type
_entity_poly.pdbx_seq_one_letter_code
_entity_poly.pdbx_strand_id
1 'polypeptide(L)'
;MKTIVPDTQNIAACGLYCGACRKFLTEKCPGCKHNEKATWCKIRSCCQENKFKSCAECSHDVRECKWFSNWIGKTFAFLFNSDRYACIRYIKEHSEQAFAEEMTKRKCQTIKRR
;
A
#
# COMPACT_ATOMS: atom_id res chain seq x y z
N MET A 1 9.55 14.22 -12.93
CA MET A 1 8.85 13.32 -11.98
C MET A 1 7.36 13.58 -12.11
N LYS A 2 6.53 12.54 -12.07
CA LYS A 2 5.07 12.70 -12.03
C LYS A 2 4.66 13.58 -10.84
N THR A 3 3.53 14.26 -10.99
CA THR A 3 2.88 14.94 -9.87
C THR A 3 2.21 13.91 -8.97
N ILE A 4 2.25 14.12 -7.65
CA ILE A 4 1.49 13.29 -6.72
C ILE A 4 0.03 13.72 -6.84
N VAL A 5 -0.81 12.84 -7.37
CA VAL A 5 -2.25 13.04 -7.52
C VAL A 5 -2.99 12.12 -6.55
N PRO A 6 -4.17 12.46 -6.02
CA PRO A 6 -4.95 11.60 -5.12
C PRO A 6 -5.77 10.57 -5.91
N ASP A 7 -5.16 9.45 -6.27
CA ASP A 7 -5.77 8.40 -7.09
C ASP A 7 -5.70 7.05 -6.38
N THR A 8 -6.87 6.45 -6.15
CA THR A 8 -7.03 5.15 -5.48
C THR A 8 -6.39 3.99 -6.26
N GLN A 9 -6.14 4.15 -7.56
CA GLN A 9 -5.37 3.17 -8.34
C GLN A 9 -3.92 3.09 -7.90
N ASN A 10 -3.42 4.15 -7.27
CA ASN A 10 -2.07 4.19 -6.73
C ASN A 10 -1.96 3.65 -5.29
N ILE A 11 -3.04 3.10 -4.73
CA ILE A 11 -2.99 2.36 -3.45
C ILE A 11 -2.52 0.94 -3.73
N ALA A 12 -1.49 0.52 -3.00
CA ALA A 12 -0.93 -0.81 -3.06
C ALA A 12 -1.79 -1.82 -2.30
N ALA A 13 -1.67 -3.10 -2.68
CA ALA A 13 -2.35 -4.20 -2.01
C ALA A 13 -2.12 -4.21 -0.48
N CYS A 14 -0.93 -3.82 -0.03
CA CYS A 14 -0.55 -3.75 1.38
C CYS A 14 -0.93 -2.44 2.09
N GLY A 15 -1.66 -1.54 1.45
CA GLY A 15 -2.09 -0.25 2.00
C GLY A 15 -1.09 0.90 1.86
N LEU A 16 0.05 0.70 1.19
CA LEU A 16 0.99 1.79 0.88
C LEU A 16 0.49 2.63 -0.30
N TYR A 17 0.90 3.91 -0.36
CA TYR A 17 0.57 4.79 -1.46
C TYR A 17 1.72 4.89 -2.48
N CYS A 18 1.59 4.17 -3.59
CA CYS A 18 2.55 4.22 -4.70
C CYS A 18 2.61 5.62 -5.35
N GLY A 19 1.54 6.41 -5.29
CA GLY A 19 1.47 7.74 -5.89
C GLY A 19 2.49 8.71 -5.30
N ALA A 20 2.96 8.48 -4.07
CA ALA A 20 4.05 9.23 -3.43
C ALA A 20 5.41 8.50 -3.47
N CYS A 21 5.52 7.39 -4.20
CA CYS A 21 6.75 6.60 -4.29
C CYS A 21 7.73 7.16 -5.30
N ARG A 22 8.98 7.45 -4.89
CA ARG A 22 10.01 8.00 -5.78
C ARG A 22 10.18 7.20 -7.07
N LYS A 23 10.22 5.86 -6.98
CA LYS A 23 10.38 5.00 -8.16
C LYS A 23 9.18 5.05 -9.11
N PHE A 24 7.97 5.18 -8.57
CA PHE A 24 6.75 5.37 -9.35
C PHE A 24 6.74 6.75 -10.04
N LEU A 25 7.10 7.79 -9.29
CA LEU A 25 7.19 9.16 -9.79
C LEU A 25 8.28 9.35 -10.85
N THR A 26 9.35 8.55 -10.82
CA THR A 26 10.37 8.52 -11.88
C THR A 26 10.14 7.44 -12.93
N GLU A 27 8.97 6.79 -12.93
CA GLU A 27 8.58 5.78 -13.93
C GLU A 27 9.50 4.54 -13.97
N LYS A 28 10.32 4.36 -12.93
CA LYS A 28 11.18 3.18 -12.74
C LYS A 28 10.41 2.00 -12.13
N CYS A 29 9.15 2.21 -11.75
CA CYS A 29 8.25 1.20 -11.20
C CYS A 29 6.82 1.52 -11.67
N PRO A 30 6.05 0.54 -12.16
CA PRO A 30 4.69 0.76 -12.66
C PRO A 30 3.64 0.88 -11.53
N GLY A 31 4.03 0.76 -10.26
CA GLY A 31 3.11 0.75 -9.12
C GLY A 31 2.62 -0.66 -8.79
N CYS A 32 2.03 -0.85 -7.60
CA CYS A 32 1.73 -2.17 -7.08
C CYS A 32 0.74 -2.97 -7.96
N LYS A 33 -0.32 -2.33 -8.46
CA LYS A 33 -1.36 -3.01 -9.25
C LYS A 33 -0.79 -3.53 -10.58
N HIS A 34 0.00 -2.71 -11.27
CA HIS A 34 0.56 -3.00 -12.59
C HIS A 34 1.94 -3.71 -12.57
N ASN A 35 2.49 -4.05 -11.40
CA ASN A 35 3.78 -4.73 -11.32
C ASN A 35 3.64 -6.25 -11.46
N GLU A 36 3.42 -6.71 -12.69
CA GLU A 36 3.32 -8.14 -13.04
C GLU A 36 4.59 -8.93 -12.70
N LYS A 37 5.75 -8.27 -12.74
CA LYS A 37 7.06 -8.88 -12.40
C LYS A 37 7.20 -9.15 -10.90
N ALA A 38 6.35 -8.60 -10.04
CA ALA A 38 6.39 -8.81 -8.59
C ALA A 38 5.68 -10.11 -8.14
N THR A 39 5.97 -11.23 -8.82
CA THR A 39 5.40 -12.56 -8.53
C THR A 39 5.72 -13.06 -7.11
N TRP A 40 6.80 -12.55 -6.52
CA TRP A 40 7.21 -12.84 -5.15
C TRP A 40 6.30 -12.20 -4.07
N CYS A 41 5.51 -11.17 -4.42
CA CYS A 41 4.69 -10.43 -3.47
C CYS A 41 3.38 -11.15 -3.16
N LYS A 42 3.42 -12.04 -2.16
CA LYS A 42 2.27 -12.85 -1.72
C LYS A 42 1.04 -12.04 -1.31
N ILE A 43 1.21 -10.83 -0.77
CA ILE A 43 0.09 -9.93 -0.43
C ILE A 43 -0.68 -9.51 -1.68
N ARG A 44 0.05 -9.18 -2.75
CA ARG A 44 -0.56 -8.80 -4.04
C ARG A 44 -1.30 -9.99 -4.64
N SER A 45 -0.65 -11.16 -4.70
CA SER A 45 -1.29 -12.38 -5.21
C SER A 45 -2.57 -12.71 -4.45
N CYS A 46 -2.52 -12.66 -3.11
CA CYS A 46 -3.68 -12.90 -2.26
C CYS A 46 -4.83 -11.90 -2.52
N CYS A 47 -4.54 -10.61 -2.68
CA CYS A 47 -5.58 -9.63 -3.03
C CYS A 47 -6.17 -9.91 -4.41
N GLN A 48 -5.34 -10.24 -5.40
CA GLN A 48 -5.80 -10.55 -6.76
C GLN A 48 -6.71 -11.78 -6.81
N GLU A 49 -6.33 -12.86 -6.13
CA GLU A 49 -7.12 -14.10 -6.03
C GLU A 49 -8.49 -13.85 -5.39
N ASN A 50 -8.54 -12.98 -4.38
CA ASN A 50 -9.78 -12.61 -3.69
C ASN A 50 -10.52 -11.43 -4.33
N LYS A 51 -10.03 -10.91 -5.47
CA LYS A 51 -10.58 -9.73 -6.18
C LYS A 51 -10.64 -8.46 -5.30
N PHE A 52 -9.73 -8.36 -4.34
CA PHE A 52 -9.58 -7.18 -3.49
C PHE A 52 -8.65 -6.14 -4.12
N LYS A 53 -8.99 -4.87 -3.98
CA LYS A 53 -8.10 -3.75 -4.33
C LYS A 53 -6.93 -3.63 -3.36
N SER A 54 -7.19 -3.89 -2.08
CA SER A 54 -6.20 -3.89 -1.02
C SER A 54 -6.63 -4.77 0.15
N CYS A 55 -5.71 -5.06 1.06
CA CYS A 55 -6.04 -5.77 2.30
C CYS A 55 -7.06 -5.04 3.19
N ALA A 56 -7.40 -3.78 2.89
CA ALA A 56 -8.45 -3.07 3.60
C ALA A 56 -9.85 -3.61 3.27
N GLU A 57 -10.04 -4.24 2.11
CA GLU A 57 -11.32 -4.89 1.75
C GLU A 57 -11.45 -6.29 2.39
N CYS A 58 -10.37 -6.83 2.96
CA CYS A 58 -10.42 -8.12 3.64
C CYS A 58 -11.12 -8.00 5.00
N SER A 59 -12.08 -8.88 5.26
CA SER A 59 -12.82 -8.96 6.53
C SER A 59 -11.95 -9.43 7.71
N HIS A 60 -10.91 -10.23 7.44
CA HIS A 60 -10.00 -10.73 8.46
C HIS A 60 -9.07 -9.61 9.00
N ASP A 61 -8.69 -9.68 10.28
CA ASP A 61 -7.69 -8.77 10.83
C ASP A 61 -6.32 -9.09 10.21
N VAL A 62 -5.73 -8.08 9.56
CA VAL A 62 -4.42 -8.17 8.94
C VAL A 62 -3.29 -8.45 9.95
N ARG A 63 -3.52 -8.23 11.25
CA ARG A 63 -2.60 -8.59 12.35
C ARG A 63 -2.45 -10.09 12.53
N GLU A 64 -3.51 -10.85 12.25
CA GLU A 64 -3.53 -12.31 12.33
C GLU A 64 -3.21 -12.95 10.97
N CYS A 65 -3.24 -12.16 9.90
CA CYS A 65 -2.95 -12.63 8.56
C CYS A 65 -1.47 -12.98 8.37
N LYS A 66 -1.18 -14.27 8.15
CA LYS A 66 0.16 -14.77 7.81
C LYS A 66 0.76 -14.11 6.57
N TRP A 67 -0.08 -13.73 5.59
CA TRP A 67 0.41 -13.12 4.35
C TRP A 67 0.83 -11.66 4.55
N PHE A 68 0.10 -10.92 5.38
CA PHE A 68 0.34 -9.51 5.65
C PHE A 68 1.51 -9.29 6.63
N SER A 69 1.64 -10.18 7.61
CA SER A 69 2.68 -10.19 8.64
C SER A 69 4.01 -10.81 8.19
N ASN A 70 4.10 -11.26 6.93
CA ASN A 70 5.31 -11.86 6.36
C ASN A 70 6.56 -10.98 6.56
N TRP A 71 7.68 -11.64 6.81
CA TRP A 71 9.01 -11.08 7.12
C TRP A 71 9.46 -9.94 6.18
N ILE A 72 9.07 -9.95 4.90
CA ILE A 72 9.38 -8.88 3.92
C ILE A 72 8.68 -7.55 4.27
N GLY A 73 7.50 -7.64 4.89
CA GLY A 73 6.80 -6.52 5.46
C GLY A 73 7.52 -5.88 6.65
N LYS A 74 8.44 -6.59 7.32
CA LYS A 74 9.30 -6.05 8.38
C LYS A 74 10.49 -5.28 7.80
N THR A 75 11.09 -5.75 6.71
CA THR A 75 12.25 -5.08 6.06
C THR A 75 11.87 -3.75 5.40
N PHE A 76 10.78 -3.69 4.62
CA PHE A 76 10.34 -2.40 4.04
C PHE A 76 9.75 -1.45 5.08
N ALA A 77 9.13 -1.97 6.14
CA ALA A 77 8.61 -1.12 7.19
C ALA A 77 9.71 -0.50 8.06
N PHE A 78 10.85 -1.17 8.22
CA PHE A 78 12.05 -0.59 8.81
C PHE A 78 12.69 0.48 7.91
N LEU A 79 12.81 0.22 6.60
CA LEU A 79 13.42 1.17 5.66
C LEU A 79 12.62 2.46 5.46
N PHE A 80 11.30 2.40 5.54
CA PHE A 80 10.40 3.55 5.30
C PHE A 80 9.76 4.13 6.57
N ASN A 81 10.15 3.65 7.75
CA ASN A 81 9.45 3.91 9.02
C ASN A 81 7.91 3.78 8.90
N SER A 82 7.47 2.78 8.12
CA SER A 82 6.09 2.63 7.68
C SER A 82 5.24 1.86 8.67
N ASP A 83 4.05 2.37 8.96
CA ASP A 83 3.00 1.64 9.65
C ASP A 83 1.92 1.18 8.67
N ARG A 84 2.13 0.00 8.07
CA ARG A 84 1.17 -0.60 7.13
C ARG A 84 -0.15 -0.97 7.82
N TYR A 85 -0.12 -1.31 9.11
CA TYR A 85 -1.34 -1.60 9.87
C TYR A 85 -2.16 -0.33 10.03
N ALA A 86 -1.53 0.79 10.37
CA ALA A 86 -2.19 2.08 10.43
C ALA A 86 -2.76 2.51 9.07
N CYS A 87 -2.06 2.26 7.95
CA CYS A 87 -2.62 2.54 6.62
C CYS A 87 -3.89 1.73 6.34
N ILE A 88 -3.86 0.40 6.59
CA ILE A 88 -5.04 -0.45 6.39
C ILE A 88 -6.19 -0.01 7.28
N ARG A 89 -5.91 0.30 8.56
CA ARG A 89 -6.91 0.82 9.49
C ARG A 89 -7.52 2.13 8.98
N TYR A 90 -6.68 3.07 8.55
CA TYR A 90 -7.14 4.35 8.01
C TYR A 90 -8.04 4.17 6.79
N ILE A 91 -7.67 3.29 5.86
CA ILE A 91 -8.49 3.01 4.67
C ILE A 91 -9.84 2.41 5.08
N LYS A 92 -9.86 1.49 6.05
CA LYS A 92 -11.11 0.89 6.57
C LYS A 92 -12.01 1.94 7.27
N GLU A 93 -11.42 2.86 8.03
CA GLU A 93 -12.14 3.87 8.81
C GLU A 93 -12.63 5.06 7.97
N HIS A 94 -11.88 5.46 6.93
CA HIS A 94 -12.12 6.72 6.21
C HIS A 94 -12.39 6.58 4.70
N SER A 95 -12.12 5.42 4.08
CA SER A 95 -12.09 5.12 2.63
C SER A 95 -10.72 5.22 1.94
N GLU A 96 -10.63 4.55 0.78
CA GLU A 96 -9.48 4.63 -0.13
C GLU A 96 -9.22 6.05 -0.63
N GLN A 97 -10.29 6.80 -0.95
CA GLN A 97 -10.17 8.15 -1.49
C GLN A 97 -9.55 9.11 -0.46
N ALA A 98 -10.08 9.09 0.77
CA ALA A 98 -9.55 9.89 1.87
C ALA A 98 -8.08 9.55 2.17
N PHE A 99 -7.69 8.28 2.04
CA PHE A 99 -6.30 7.86 2.20
C PHE A 99 -5.40 8.42 1.08
N ALA A 100 -5.83 8.34 -0.18
CA ALA A 100 -5.07 8.87 -1.31
C ALA A 100 -4.87 10.40 -1.22
N GLU A 101 -5.90 11.12 -0.80
CA GLU A 101 -5.84 12.57 -0.53
C GLU A 101 -4.85 12.89 0.59
N GLU A 102 -4.93 12.17 1.71
CA GLU A 102 -4.07 12.42 2.85
C GLU A 102 -2.60 12.13 2.54
N MET A 103 -2.33 11.02 1.84
CA MET A 103 -0.97 10.66 1.41
C MET A 103 -0.42 11.65 0.37
N THR A 104 -1.29 12.18 -0.50
CA THR A 104 -0.93 13.24 -1.45
C THR A 104 -0.59 14.54 -0.75
N LYS A 105 -1.43 15.00 0.18
CA LYS A 105 -1.23 16.21 0.98
C LYS A 105 0.08 16.15 1.76
N ARG A 106 0.37 15.01 2.39
CA ARG A 106 1.60 14.78 3.15
C ARG A 106 2.82 14.47 2.28
N LYS A 107 2.62 14.21 0.99
CA LYS A 107 3.66 13.75 0.04
C LYS A 107 4.41 12.52 0.56
N CYS A 108 3.70 11.57 1.18
CA CYS A 108 4.28 10.37 1.78
C CYS A 108 3.57 9.09 1.35
N GLN A 109 4.29 7.97 1.37
CA GLN A 109 3.78 6.66 0.94
C GLN A 109 3.01 5.92 2.03
N THR A 110 3.07 6.40 3.27
CA THR A 110 2.64 5.66 4.44
C THR A 110 2.40 6.58 5.63
N ILE A 111 1.60 6.10 6.58
CA ILE A 111 1.55 6.66 7.93
C ILE A 111 2.83 6.22 8.65
N LYS A 112 3.57 7.18 9.20
CA LYS A 112 4.83 6.88 9.91
C LYS A 112 4.55 6.25 11.27
N ARG A 113 5.41 5.33 11.70
CA ARG A 113 5.41 4.85 13.10
C ARG A 113 5.77 6.02 14.02
N ARG A 114 5.06 6.14 15.14
CA ARG A 114 5.39 7.06 16.23
C ARG A 114 6.42 6.43 17.15
#